data_AF-A0A3C0Y8Y3-F1
#
_entry.id   AF-A0A3C0Y8Y3-F1
#
_cell.length_a   1.000
_cell.length_b   1.000
_cell.length_c   1.000
_cell.angle_alpha   90.00
_cell.angle_beta   90.00
_cell.angle_gamma   90.00
#
_symmetry.space_group_name_H-M   'P 1'
#
loop_
_entity.id
_entity.type
_entity.pdbx_description
1 polymer ?
#
loop_
_entity_poly.entity_id
_entity_poly.type
_entity_poly.pdbx_seq_one_letter_code
_entity_poly.pdbx_strand_id
1 'polypeptide(L)' 'AKSVLAGIELMHMIRKGQLMMEGCNEMSFANQFYALAGQIRPV' A
#
# COMPACT_ATOMS: atom_id res chain seq x y z
N ALA A 1 6.62 -13.17 10.36
CA ALA A 1 7.22 -13.12 9.01
C ALA A 1 6.21 -12.73 7.92
N LYS A 2 5.06 -13.40 7.80
CA LYS A 2 4.08 -13.18 6.71
C LYS A 2 3.64 -11.71 6.54
N SER A 3 3.32 -11.01 7.62
CA SER A 3 2.88 -9.61 7.55
C SER A 3 3.96 -8.64 7.08
N VAL A 4 5.24 -8.93 7.37
CA VAL A 4 6.37 -8.11 6.90
C VAL A 4 6.55 -8.32 5.39
N LEU A 5 6.48 -9.56 4.92
CA LEU A 5 6.58 -9.87 3.49
C LEU A 5 5.41 -9.26 2.70
N ALA A 6 4.19 -9.37 3.21
CA ALA A 6 3.01 -8.74 2.62
C ALA A 6 3.14 -7.20 2.55
N GLY A 7 3.74 -6.58 3.56
CA GLY A 7 4.04 -5.14 3.55
C GLY A 7 5.08 -4.76 2.49
N ILE A 8 6.15 -5.55 2.35
CA ILE A 8 7.18 -5.33 1.31
C ILE A 8 6.57 -5.45 -0.08
N GLU A 9 5.75 -6.48 -0.29
CA GLU A 9 5.06 -6.72 -1.56
C GLU A 9 4.09 -5.58 -1.90
N LEU A 10 3.27 -5.14 -0.93
CA LEU A 10 2.38 -4.00 -1.10
C LEU A 10 3.13 -2.72 -1.50
N MET A 11 4.27 -2.43 -0.86
CA MET A 11 5.10 -1.27 -1.21
C MET A 11 5.66 -1.36 -2.65
N HIS A 12 5.99 -2.57 -3.11
CA HIS A 12 6.41 -2.78 -4.49
C HIS A 12 5.28 -2.60 -5.50
N MET A 13 4.08 -3.09 -5.21
CA MET A 13 2.91 -2.91 -6.08
C MET A 13 2.52 -1.44 -6.23
N ILE A 14 2.59 -0.67 -5.14
CA ILE A 14 2.36 0.78 -5.14
C ILE A 14 3.40 1.50 -6.04
N ARG A 15 4.70 1.21 -5.86
CA ARG A 15 5.77 1.83 -6.67
C ARG A 15 5.70 1.49 -8.16
N LYS A 16 5.16 0.32 -8.52
CA LYS A 16 4.96 -0.09 -9.90
C LYS A 16 3.67 0.46 -10.52
N GLY A 17 2.85 1.20 -9.75
CA GLY A 17 1.55 1.68 -10.20
C GLY A 17 0.50 0.58 -10.36
N GLN A 18 0.73 -0.61 -9.82
CA GLN A 18 -0.18 -1.76 -9.95
C GLN A 18 -1.36 -1.69 -8.96
N LEU A 19 -1.22 -0.86 -7.93
CA LEU A 19 -2.19 -0.72 -6.85
C LEU A 19 -2.36 0.77 -6.50
N MET A 20 -2.67 1.57 -7.53
CA MET A 20 -2.93 3.00 -7.36
C MET A 20 -4.40 3.20 -6.95
N MET A 21 -4.60 3.90 -5.85
CA MET A 21 -5.92 4.40 -5.48
C MET A 21 -6.24 5.61 -6.38
N GLU A 22 -7.41 5.62 -7.03
CA GLU A 22 -7.85 6.77 -7.83
C GLU A 22 -7.86 8.05 -6.96
N GLY A 23 -7.36 9.17 -7.51
CA GLY A 23 -7.22 10.43 -6.77
C GLY A 23 -6.02 10.50 -5.81
N CYS A 24 -5.21 9.45 -5.73
CA CYS A 24 -4.06 9.38 -4.82
C CYS A 24 -2.73 9.83 -5.47
N ASN A 25 -2.79 10.40 -6.67
CA ASN A 25 -1.60 10.81 -7.45
C ASN A 25 -0.76 11.88 -6.73
N GLU A 26 -1.37 12.63 -5.81
CA GLU A 26 -0.69 13.65 -5.00
C GLU A 26 -0.14 13.10 -3.68
N MET A 27 -0.50 11.87 -3.27
CA MET A 27 0.03 11.30 -2.02
C MET A 27 1.36 10.60 -2.24
N SER A 28 2.25 10.73 -1.25
CA SER A 28 3.47 9.94 -1.20
C SER A 28 3.16 8.43 -1.15
N PHE A 29 4.06 7.61 -1.68
CA PHE A 29 3.92 6.15 -1.62
C PHE A 29 3.81 5.60 -0.19
N ALA A 30 4.39 6.28 0.80
CA ALA A 30 4.24 5.91 2.20
C ALA A 30 2.80 6.12 2.70
N ASN A 31 2.17 7.24 2.33
CA ASN A 31 0.78 7.51 2.69
C ASN A 31 -0.17 6.53 2.00
N GLN A 32 0.08 6.19 0.73
CA GLN A 32 -0.62 5.11 0.01
C GLN A 32 -0.51 3.78 0.75
N PHE A 33 0.71 3.42 1.16
CA PHE A 33 0.96 2.19 1.90
C PHE A 33 0.18 2.13 3.21
N TYR A 34 0.20 3.19 4.01
CA TYR A 34 -0.53 3.19 5.29
C TYR A 34 -2.05 3.22 5.12
N ALA A 35 -2.57 3.91 4.10
CA ALA A 35 -4.00 3.90 3.78
C ALA A 35 -4.47 2.47 3.41
N LEU A 36 -3.73 1.78 2.54
CA LEU A 36 -4.04 0.41 2.10
C LEU A 36 -3.80 -0.62 3.20
N ALA A 37 -2.70 -0.52 3.95
CA ALA A 37 -2.40 -1.40 5.07
C ALA A 37 -3.41 -1.22 6.23
N GLY A 38 -4.04 -0.05 6.34
CA GLY A 38 -5.16 0.21 7.25
C GLY A 38 -6.44 -0.50 6.82
N GLN A 39 -6.76 -0.51 5.52
CA GLN A 39 -7.92 -1.23 4.97
C GLN A 39 -7.78 -2.75 5.02
N ILE A 40 -6.54 -3.27 4.92
CA ILE A 40 -6.25 -4.71 4.92
C ILE A 40 -6.34 -5.33 6.33
N ARG A 41 -6.34 -4.54 7.41
CA ARG A 41 -6.56 -5.08 8.76
C ARG A 41 -8.06 -5.32 8.98
N PRO A 42 -8.52 -6.57 9.09
CA PRO A 42 -9.86 -6.84 9.61
C PRO A 42 -9.85 -6.52 11.10
N VAL A 43 -10.95 -5.95 11.59
CA VAL A 43 -11.30 -5.96 13.02
C VAL A 43 -11.47 -7.38 13.53
#